data_AF-A0A398B2J3-F1
#
_entry.id   AF-A0A398B2J3-F1
#
_cell.length_a   1.000
_cell.length_b   1.000
_cell.length_c   1.000
_cell.angle_alpha   90.00
_cell.angle_beta   90.00
_cell.angle_gamma   90.00
#
_symmetry.space_group_name_H-M   'P 1'
#
loop_
_entity.id
_entity.type
_entity.pdbx_description
1 polymer ?
#
loop_
_entity_poly.entity_id
_entity_poly.type
_entity_poly.pdbx_seq_one_letter_code
_entity_poly.pdbx_strand_id
1 'polypeptide(L)'
;MKIFSPKLIIALVCSIGLFFQLLSPLPTAEASSTYTYYVKTTANLYSSTSSSKKKLTTVPINTKLTTSTSKSSKMYKVTYKGKKGYVYSSNLSKAKVKLSFFVKKSAGLYSNTTSKKVKLDALPINTKVTTTSVKTDKMYKVTYGSKTGYVYASNLSTKKVSKVPFGQTVRIGNFTVKVSNPVNQYGSSYLYDDANYISLYVVIKNYGPTQIPGSFPDLYINDKFSDALDLQFYSAKYNELDTIVKLAKGKTLSGYLTYQVSPGKKLELVYRDFDSFDSIIFFGTN
;
A
#
# COMPACT_ATOMS: atom_id res chain seq x y z
N MET A 1 -78.17 -47.16 56.19
CA MET A 1 -78.46 -45.73 55.94
C MET A 1 -77.18 -45.06 55.46
N LYS A 2 -77.29 -44.25 54.40
CA LYS A 2 -76.27 -43.45 53.68
C LYS A 2 -75.41 -44.15 52.60
N ILE A 3 -75.78 -43.78 51.37
CA ILE A 3 -75.13 -43.89 50.07
C ILE A 3 -73.88 -42.99 50.04
N PHE A 4 -72.78 -43.45 49.42
CA PHE A 4 -71.80 -42.58 48.76
C PHE A 4 -71.11 -43.31 47.58
N SER A 5 -70.65 -42.52 46.62
CA SER A 5 -70.76 -42.64 45.15
C SER A 5 -69.54 -43.23 44.39
N PRO A 6 -69.70 -43.61 43.10
CA PRO A 6 -68.65 -44.24 42.30
C PRO A 6 -67.83 -43.20 41.53
N LYS A 7 -66.50 -43.42 41.41
CA LYS A 7 -65.62 -42.99 40.30
C LYS A 7 -64.16 -43.26 40.65
N LEU A 8 -63.66 -44.47 40.36
CA LEU A 8 -62.28 -44.68 39.91
C LEU A 8 -62.13 -46.12 39.41
N ILE A 9 -61.30 -46.29 38.36
CA ILE A 9 -60.72 -47.56 37.86
C ILE A 9 -61.49 -48.22 36.70
N ILE A 10 -61.09 -47.86 35.47
CA ILE A 10 -60.88 -48.78 34.33
C ILE A 10 -59.67 -48.18 33.58
N ALA A 11 -58.40 -48.54 33.85
CA ALA A 11 -57.68 -49.78 33.50
C ALA A 11 -57.76 -50.09 31.98
N LEU A 12 -56.84 -49.53 31.19
CA LEU A 12 -55.64 -50.24 30.71
C LEU A 12 -55.93 -51.31 29.64
N VAL A 13 -56.36 -50.92 28.44
CA VAL A 13 -56.16 -51.69 27.20
C VAL A 13 -56.08 -50.72 26.02
N CYS A 14 -54.87 -50.31 25.62
CA CYS A 14 -54.56 -49.75 24.29
C CYS A 14 -53.04 -49.49 24.18
N SER A 15 -52.24 -50.55 24.27
CA SER A 15 -50.78 -50.46 24.16
C SER A 15 -50.20 -51.57 23.28
N ILE A 16 -50.88 -51.96 22.22
CA ILE A 16 -50.32 -52.86 21.19
C ILE A 16 -50.89 -52.42 19.84
N GLY A 17 -50.16 -51.57 19.11
CA GLY A 17 -50.58 -51.19 17.76
C GLY A 17 -49.96 -49.94 17.12
N LEU A 18 -48.87 -49.38 17.65
CA LEU A 18 -48.27 -48.17 17.06
C LEU A 18 -46.75 -48.05 17.25
N PHE A 19 -46.05 -49.19 17.35
CA PHE A 19 -44.60 -49.19 17.59
C PHE A 19 -43.81 -49.94 16.52
N PHE A 20 -44.11 -49.72 15.23
CA PHE A 20 -43.32 -50.31 14.14
C PHE A 20 -43.13 -49.45 12.87
N GLN A 21 -43.20 -48.11 12.96
CA GLN A 21 -42.99 -47.24 11.79
C GLN A 21 -42.02 -46.05 11.97
N LEU A 22 -41.17 -46.03 13.00
CA LEU A 22 -40.23 -44.90 13.22
C LEU A 22 -38.74 -45.27 13.16
N LEU A 23 -38.39 -46.39 12.50
CA LEU A 23 -37.00 -46.78 12.27
C LEU A 23 -36.58 -46.62 10.81
N SER A 24 -36.90 -45.48 10.18
CA SER A 24 -36.07 -45.02 9.08
C SER A 24 -34.82 -44.37 9.70
N PRO A 25 -33.59 -44.76 9.30
CA PRO A 25 -32.39 -44.06 9.77
C PRO A 25 -32.53 -42.58 9.40
N LEU A 26 -32.40 -41.68 10.39
CA LEU A 26 -32.28 -40.25 10.13
C LEU A 26 -31.19 -40.07 9.05
N PRO A 27 -31.42 -39.28 7.99
CA PRO A 27 -30.38 -38.96 7.04
C PRO A 27 -29.23 -38.34 7.83
N THR A 28 -28.15 -39.10 7.95
CA THR A 28 -26.95 -38.65 8.66
C THR A 28 -26.36 -37.58 7.78
N ALA A 29 -26.63 -36.32 8.09
CA ALA A 29 -26.02 -35.20 7.41
C ALA A 29 -24.52 -35.26 7.72
N GLU A 30 -23.74 -35.91 6.84
CA GLU A 30 -22.29 -35.90 6.92
C GLU A 30 -21.84 -34.44 6.93
N ALA A 31 -21.22 -34.02 8.03
CA ALA A 31 -20.70 -32.68 8.17
C ALA A 31 -19.67 -32.43 7.07
N SER A 32 -20.09 -31.72 6.02
CA SER A 32 -19.22 -31.41 4.88
C SER A 32 -18.09 -30.50 5.33
N SER A 33 -16.88 -31.06 5.42
CA SER A 33 -15.68 -30.30 5.79
C SER A 33 -15.46 -29.14 4.79
N THR A 34 -15.54 -27.91 5.29
CA THR A 34 -15.35 -26.69 4.49
C THR A 34 -13.96 -26.10 4.75
N TYR A 35 -13.22 -25.82 3.68
CA TYR A 35 -11.87 -25.27 3.72
C TYR A 35 -11.84 -23.83 3.23
N THR A 36 -11.04 -23.00 3.90
CA THR A 36 -10.76 -21.62 3.48
C THR A 36 -9.36 -21.52 2.87
N TYR A 37 -9.28 -20.87 1.71
CA TYR A 37 -8.03 -20.53 1.04
C TYR A 37 -8.03 -19.08 0.56
N TYR A 38 -6.84 -18.57 0.27
CA TYR A 38 -6.61 -17.29 -0.37
C TYR A 38 -5.84 -17.48 -1.66
N VAL A 39 -6.19 -16.71 -2.68
CA VAL A 39 -5.46 -16.69 -3.95
C VAL A 39 -4.07 -16.08 -3.74
N LYS A 40 -2.99 -16.82 -3.98
CA LYS A 40 -1.60 -16.34 -3.78
C LYS A 40 -0.99 -15.72 -5.02
N THR A 41 -1.39 -16.19 -6.20
CA THR A 41 -1.00 -15.69 -7.52
C THR A 41 -2.28 -15.50 -8.33
N THR A 42 -2.32 -14.55 -9.26
CA THR A 42 -3.51 -14.30 -10.07
C THR A 42 -4.07 -15.61 -10.62
N ALA A 43 -5.30 -15.95 -10.23
CA ALA A 43 -5.92 -17.23 -10.57
C ALA A 43 -7.05 -17.03 -11.58
N ASN A 44 -7.37 -18.08 -12.34
CA ASN A 44 -8.54 -18.10 -13.21
C ASN A 44 -9.60 -19.02 -12.59
N LEU A 45 -10.87 -18.61 -12.68
CA LEU A 45 -12.03 -19.45 -12.43
C LEU A 45 -12.42 -20.13 -13.74
N TYR A 46 -12.51 -21.44 -13.74
CA TYR A 46 -12.84 -22.25 -14.92
C TYR A 46 -14.23 -22.89 -14.82
N SER A 47 -14.85 -23.18 -15.97
CA SER A 47 -16.18 -23.81 -16.06
C SER A 47 -16.20 -25.27 -15.59
N SER A 48 -15.11 -26.01 -15.81
CA SER A 48 -14.96 -27.44 -15.52
C SER A 48 -13.52 -27.78 -15.15
N THR A 49 -13.27 -29.05 -14.82
CA THR A 49 -11.93 -29.60 -14.60
C THR A 49 -11.28 -30.18 -15.87
N SER A 50 -12.06 -30.38 -16.94
CA SER A 50 -11.62 -30.98 -18.22
C SER A 50 -10.56 -30.15 -18.96
N SER A 51 -9.96 -30.73 -20.00
CA SER A 51 -9.05 -30.02 -20.90
C SER A 51 -9.74 -28.89 -21.70
N SER A 52 -11.00 -29.08 -22.07
CA SER A 52 -11.86 -28.12 -22.80
C SER A 52 -12.44 -26.99 -21.92
N LYS A 53 -11.96 -26.84 -20.68
CA LYS A 53 -12.47 -25.86 -19.72
C LYS A 53 -12.31 -24.43 -20.24
N LYS A 54 -13.35 -23.62 -20.05
CA LYS A 54 -13.34 -22.20 -20.41
C LYS A 54 -13.03 -21.35 -19.19
N LYS A 55 -12.25 -20.28 -19.38
CA LYS A 55 -12.05 -19.26 -18.34
C LYS A 55 -13.34 -18.45 -18.18
N LEU A 56 -13.91 -18.45 -16.99
CA LEU A 56 -15.08 -17.66 -16.62
C LEU A 56 -14.70 -16.25 -16.18
N THR A 57 -13.66 -16.14 -15.34
CA THR A 57 -13.15 -14.84 -14.86
C THR A 57 -11.78 -15.01 -14.21
N THR A 58 -11.14 -13.89 -13.88
CA THR A 58 -9.92 -13.86 -13.07
C THR A 58 -10.29 -13.62 -11.60
N VAL A 59 -9.65 -14.36 -10.69
CA VAL A 59 -9.78 -14.19 -9.25
C VAL A 59 -8.53 -13.45 -8.73
N PRO A 60 -8.70 -12.26 -8.11
CA PRO A 60 -7.59 -11.45 -7.60
C PRO A 60 -6.80 -12.12 -6.47
N ILE A 61 -5.54 -11.70 -6.31
CA ILE A 61 -4.71 -12.07 -5.16
C ILE A 61 -5.40 -11.64 -3.86
N ASN A 62 -5.24 -12.48 -2.83
CA ASN A 62 -5.82 -12.39 -1.49
C ASN A 62 -7.36 -12.49 -1.43
N THR A 63 -8.04 -12.78 -2.54
CA THR A 63 -9.45 -13.16 -2.50
C THR A 63 -9.62 -14.43 -1.65
N LYS A 64 -10.48 -14.35 -0.64
CA LYS A 64 -10.90 -15.50 0.17
C LYS A 64 -11.83 -16.38 -0.67
N LEU A 65 -11.53 -17.67 -0.73
CA LEU A 65 -12.35 -18.69 -1.37
C LEU A 65 -12.65 -19.79 -0.36
N THR A 66 -13.86 -20.33 -0.40
CA THR A 66 -14.26 -21.51 0.37
C THR A 66 -14.54 -22.67 -0.58
N THR A 67 -14.25 -23.89 -0.13
CA THR A 67 -14.47 -25.11 -0.90
C THR A 67 -14.72 -26.30 0.03
N SER A 68 -15.56 -27.23 -0.40
CA SER A 68 -15.70 -28.55 0.24
C SER A 68 -15.04 -29.65 -0.60
N THR A 69 -14.29 -29.28 -1.65
CA THR A 69 -13.53 -30.24 -2.45
C THR A 69 -12.41 -30.86 -1.61
N SER A 70 -12.15 -32.16 -1.80
CA SER A 70 -11.04 -32.87 -1.14
C SER A 70 -9.71 -32.14 -1.34
N LYS A 71 -8.91 -32.06 -0.26
CA LYS A 71 -7.58 -31.41 -0.25
C LYS A 71 -6.58 -32.03 -1.24
N SER A 72 -6.79 -33.27 -1.66
CA SER A 72 -5.94 -33.95 -2.66
C SER A 72 -6.25 -33.55 -4.11
N SER A 73 -7.31 -32.77 -4.34
CA SER A 73 -7.74 -32.40 -5.68
C SER A 73 -6.83 -31.33 -6.32
N LYS A 74 -6.53 -31.48 -7.61
CA LYS A 74 -5.76 -30.50 -8.40
C LYS A 74 -6.51 -29.18 -8.61
N MET A 75 -7.83 -29.22 -8.58
CA MET A 75 -8.70 -28.05 -8.71
C MET A 75 -9.78 -28.10 -7.64
N TYR A 76 -10.11 -26.94 -7.07
CA TYR A 76 -11.15 -26.80 -6.07
C TYR A 76 -12.37 -26.12 -6.65
N LYS A 77 -13.55 -26.69 -6.37
CA LYS A 77 -14.82 -26.08 -6.72
C LYS A 77 -15.11 -24.94 -5.75
N VAL A 78 -15.33 -23.74 -6.28
CA VAL A 78 -15.52 -22.51 -5.50
C VAL A 78 -16.65 -21.68 -6.11
N THR A 79 -17.19 -20.75 -5.32
CA THR A 79 -18.08 -19.70 -5.80
C THR A 79 -17.38 -18.36 -5.66
N TYR A 80 -17.30 -17.59 -6.75
CA TYR A 80 -16.72 -16.25 -6.73
C TYR A 80 -17.61 -15.28 -7.51
N LYS A 81 -18.05 -14.20 -6.84
CA LYS A 81 -18.97 -13.19 -7.40
C LYS A 81 -20.19 -13.82 -8.08
N GLY A 82 -20.84 -14.76 -7.39
CA GLY A 82 -22.02 -15.49 -7.89
C GLY A 82 -21.74 -16.60 -8.92
N LYS A 83 -20.52 -16.71 -9.45
CA LYS A 83 -20.16 -17.76 -10.42
C LYS A 83 -19.58 -18.98 -9.71
N LYS A 84 -20.17 -20.15 -9.93
CA LYS A 84 -19.61 -21.44 -9.53
C LYS A 84 -18.61 -21.91 -10.59
N GLY A 85 -17.46 -22.41 -10.16
CA GLY A 85 -16.43 -22.92 -11.07
C GLY A 85 -15.27 -23.56 -10.32
N TYR A 86 -14.15 -23.76 -11.02
CA TYR A 86 -12.98 -24.46 -10.50
C TYR A 86 -11.74 -23.58 -10.57
N VAL A 87 -10.92 -23.60 -9.51
CA VAL A 87 -9.63 -22.89 -9.44
C VAL A 87 -8.53 -23.92 -9.15
N TYR A 88 -7.37 -23.80 -9.80
CA TYR A 88 -6.22 -24.66 -9.49
C TYR A 88 -5.75 -24.47 -8.04
N SER A 89 -5.63 -25.56 -7.29
CA SER A 89 -5.17 -25.53 -5.89
C SER A 89 -3.73 -25.02 -5.76
N SER A 90 -2.90 -25.18 -6.81
CA SER A 90 -1.56 -24.64 -6.90
C SER A 90 -1.48 -23.11 -6.85
N ASN A 91 -2.56 -22.39 -7.18
CA ASN A 91 -2.66 -20.92 -7.09
C ASN A 91 -3.21 -20.43 -5.74
N LEU A 92 -3.44 -21.33 -4.79
CA LEU A 92 -4.04 -21.04 -3.50
C LEU A 92 -3.03 -21.21 -2.35
N SER A 93 -3.33 -20.57 -1.23
CA SER A 93 -2.60 -20.64 0.03
C SER A 93 -3.56 -20.62 1.20
N LYS A 94 -3.17 -21.19 2.35
CA LYS A 94 -3.95 -21.11 3.60
C LYS A 94 -3.88 -19.72 4.24
N ALA A 95 -2.88 -18.93 3.88
CA ALA A 95 -2.66 -17.57 4.38
C ALA A 95 -2.64 -16.55 3.23
N LYS A 96 -2.98 -15.30 3.56
CA LYS A 96 -2.83 -14.17 2.63
C LYS A 96 -1.36 -13.92 2.31
N VAL A 97 -1.10 -13.48 1.09
CA VAL A 97 0.22 -13.05 0.63
C VAL A 97 0.44 -11.59 0.97
N LYS A 98 1.62 -11.28 1.51
CA LYS A 98 2.08 -9.92 1.74
C LYS A 98 2.57 -9.32 0.41
N LEU A 99 1.90 -8.27 -0.05
CA LEU A 99 2.27 -7.50 -1.24
C LEU A 99 3.08 -6.26 -0.82
N SER A 100 4.02 -5.84 -1.66
CA SER A 100 4.82 -4.63 -1.46
C SER A 100 4.59 -3.65 -2.60
N PHE A 101 4.44 -2.38 -2.27
CA PHE A 101 4.27 -1.28 -3.23
C PHE A 101 5.07 -0.06 -2.80
N PHE A 102 5.26 0.86 -3.73
CA PHE A 102 5.77 2.20 -3.52
C PHE A 102 4.66 3.22 -3.79
N VAL A 103 4.62 4.29 -3.01
CA VAL A 103 3.74 5.43 -3.24
C VAL A 103 4.22 6.19 -4.48
N LYS A 104 3.41 6.27 -5.54
CA LYS A 104 3.80 6.98 -6.79
C LYS A 104 3.34 8.43 -6.86
N LYS A 105 2.39 8.82 -6.02
CA LYS A 105 1.86 10.18 -5.89
C LYS A 105 1.62 10.46 -4.42
N SER A 106 1.89 11.69 -3.96
CA SER A 106 1.62 12.11 -2.58
C SER A 106 0.25 11.63 -2.13
N ALA A 107 0.23 10.91 -1.01
CA ALA A 107 -0.95 10.20 -0.53
C ALA A 107 -1.15 10.42 0.97
N GLY A 108 -2.41 10.34 1.42
CA GLY A 108 -2.72 10.24 2.84
C GLY A 108 -2.71 8.78 3.31
N LEU A 109 -2.25 8.57 4.54
CA LEU A 109 -2.61 7.39 5.33
C LEU A 109 -3.88 7.73 6.10
N TYR A 110 -4.95 6.94 5.95
CA TYR A 110 -6.26 7.22 6.53
C TYR A 110 -6.66 6.22 7.60
N SER A 111 -7.53 6.64 8.53
CA SER A 111 -7.99 5.78 9.63
C SER A 111 -8.89 4.63 9.19
N ASN A 112 -9.72 4.85 8.18
CA ASN A 112 -10.66 3.87 7.63
C ASN A 112 -10.96 4.14 6.14
N THR A 113 -11.85 3.35 5.54
CA THR A 113 -12.18 3.42 4.10
C THR A 113 -13.43 4.24 3.78
N THR A 114 -14.08 4.84 4.78
CA THR A 114 -15.37 5.54 4.62
C THR A 114 -15.17 6.98 4.10
N SER A 115 -16.27 7.70 3.88
CA SER A 115 -16.25 9.12 3.56
C SER A 115 -15.69 9.96 4.72
N LYS A 116 -16.05 9.63 5.97
CA LYS A 116 -15.66 10.33 7.22
C LYS A 116 -14.25 9.97 7.72
N LYS A 117 -13.41 9.35 6.89
CA LYS A 117 -12.05 8.96 7.27
C LYS A 117 -11.19 10.17 7.60
N VAL A 118 -10.33 10.01 8.61
CA VAL A 118 -9.37 11.05 9.03
C VAL A 118 -8.01 10.72 8.43
N LYS A 119 -7.28 11.74 7.98
CA LYS A 119 -5.88 11.60 7.53
C LYS A 119 -4.98 11.52 8.76
N LEU A 120 -4.38 10.34 8.97
CA LEU A 120 -3.44 10.04 10.06
C LEU A 120 -2.03 10.53 9.78
N ASP A 121 -1.62 10.49 8.52
CA ASP A 121 -0.28 10.92 8.10
C ASP A 121 -0.25 11.23 6.58
N ALA A 122 0.82 11.89 6.14
CA ALA A 122 1.18 11.96 4.74
C ALA A 122 2.20 10.84 4.43
N LEU A 123 2.05 10.22 3.27
CA LEU A 123 2.99 9.26 2.74
C LEU A 123 3.79 9.93 1.61
N PRO A 124 5.09 10.19 1.80
CA PRO A 124 5.97 10.66 0.74
C PRO A 124 5.96 9.72 -0.47
N ILE A 125 6.25 10.26 -1.66
CA ILE A 125 6.50 9.44 -2.86
C ILE A 125 7.65 8.47 -2.57
N ASN A 126 7.65 7.30 -3.20
CA ASN A 126 8.59 6.19 -2.99
C ASN A 126 8.59 5.58 -1.58
N THR A 127 7.67 5.98 -0.70
CA THR A 127 7.46 5.26 0.56
C THR A 127 7.07 3.81 0.25
N LYS A 128 7.84 2.86 0.76
CA LYS A 128 7.52 1.43 0.66
C LYS A 128 6.42 1.09 1.66
N VAL A 129 5.35 0.49 1.18
CA VAL A 129 4.23 0.02 2.00
C VAL A 129 3.99 -1.46 1.72
N THR A 130 3.53 -2.18 2.74
CA THR A 130 3.13 -3.59 2.60
C THR A 130 1.66 -3.78 2.93
N THR A 131 0.99 -4.73 2.29
CA THR A 131 -0.43 -5.00 2.50
C THR A 131 -0.80 -6.46 2.28
N THR A 132 -1.89 -6.89 2.91
CA THR A 132 -2.59 -8.16 2.63
C THR A 132 -4.03 -7.91 2.15
N SER A 133 -4.35 -6.69 1.68
CA SER A 133 -5.64 -6.39 1.06
C SER A 133 -5.85 -7.20 -0.22
N VAL A 134 -7.10 -7.30 -0.66
CA VAL A 134 -7.43 -7.92 -1.95
C VAL A 134 -6.95 -6.95 -3.04
N LYS A 135 -6.30 -7.47 -4.09
CA LYS A 135 -5.64 -6.61 -5.10
C LYS A 135 -6.63 -5.69 -5.84
N THR A 136 -7.92 -5.98 -5.84
CA THR A 136 -8.96 -5.13 -6.44
C THR A 136 -9.58 -4.11 -5.48
N ASP A 137 -9.17 -4.07 -4.22
CA ASP A 137 -9.70 -3.11 -3.25
C ASP A 137 -9.31 -1.68 -3.66
N LYS A 138 -10.24 -0.73 -3.50
CA LYS A 138 -10.01 0.70 -3.77
C LYS A 138 -8.92 1.28 -2.85
N MET A 139 -8.89 0.82 -1.60
CA MET A 139 -7.91 1.21 -0.61
C MET A 139 -7.28 -0.03 0.00
N TYR A 140 -5.97 0.02 0.21
CA TYR A 140 -5.23 -1.04 0.87
C TYR A 140 -4.96 -0.68 2.31
N LYS A 141 -5.19 -1.63 3.21
CA LYS A 141 -4.70 -1.53 4.59
C LYS A 141 -3.20 -1.77 4.56
N VAL A 142 -2.44 -0.76 4.95
CA VAL A 142 -0.96 -0.76 4.91
C VAL A 142 -0.37 -0.46 6.26
N THR A 143 0.85 -0.92 6.47
CA THR A 143 1.69 -0.55 7.61
C THR A 143 2.83 0.35 7.12
N TYR A 144 3.04 1.45 7.83
CA TYR A 144 4.12 2.42 7.61
C TYR A 144 4.69 2.87 8.96
N GLY A 145 5.94 2.53 9.24
CA GLY A 145 6.52 2.64 10.59
C GLY A 145 5.70 1.82 11.60
N SER A 146 5.36 2.41 12.73
CA SER A 146 4.45 1.82 13.73
C SER A 146 2.97 2.05 13.44
N LYS A 147 2.63 2.81 12.39
CA LYS A 147 1.24 3.17 12.06
C LYS A 147 0.65 2.16 11.08
N THR A 148 -0.61 1.82 11.31
CA THR A 148 -1.43 1.06 10.36
C THR A 148 -2.61 1.92 9.93
N GLY A 149 -2.89 1.96 8.64
CA GLY A 149 -4.01 2.73 8.08
C GLY A 149 -4.35 2.29 6.66
N TYR A 150 -5.13 3.11 5.96
CA TYR A 150 -5.58 2.83 4.61
C TYR A 150 -5.03 3.85 3.62
N VAL A 151 -4.59 3.39 2.45
CA VAL A 151 -4.11 4.25 1.36
C VAL A 151 -4.85 3.87 0.07
N TYR A 152 -5.14 4.85 -0.78
CA TYR A 152 -5.73 4.57 -2.08
C TYR A 152 -4.78 3.74 -2.96
N ALA A 153 -5.25 2.60 -3.46
CA ALA A 153 -4.48 1.71 -4.32
C ALA A 153 -4.04 2.40 -5.62
N SER A 154 -4.85 3.35 -6.11
CA SER A 154 -4.53 4.18 -7.29
C SER A 154 -3.28 5.05 -7.12
N ASN A 155 -2.84 5.32 -5.88
CA ASN A 155 -1.63 6.09 -5.58
C ASN A 155 -0.39 5.20 -5.40
N LEU A 156 -0.51 3.88 -5.61
CA LEU A 156 0.57 2.93 -5.43
C LEU A 156 1.09 2.38 -6.77
N SER A 157 2.31 1.87 -6.76
CA SER A 157 3.02 1.25 -7.89
C SER A 157 3.92 0.12 -7.39
N THR A 158 4.26 -0.85 -8.24
CA THR A 158 5.30 -1.84 -7.93
C THR A 158 6.72 -1.33 -8.20
N LYS A 159 6.85 -0.17 -8.86
CA LYS A 159 8.12 0.49 -9.20
C LYS A 159 8.23 1.84 -8.49
N LYS A 160 9.47 2.20 -8.10
CA LYS A 160 9.80 3.56 -7.64
C LYS A 160 9.59 4.57 -8.78
N VAL A 161 9.26 5.80 -8.42
CA VAL A 161 9.29 6.98 -9.29
C VAL A 161 10.72 7.50 -9.32
N SER A 162 11.25 7.82 -10.49
CA SER A 162 12.60 8.38 -10.68
C SER A 162 12.62 9.90 -10.84
N LYS A 163 11.46 10.53 -11.10
CA LYS A 163 11.35 11.96 -11.37
C LYS A 163 10.04 12.53 -10.84
N VAL A 164 10.09 13.65 -10.12
CA VAL A 164 8.94 14.32 -9.48
C VAL A 164 8.99 15.84 -9.68
N PRO A 165 7.85 16.54 -9.74
CA PRO A 165 7.88 17.99 -9.78
C PRO A 165 8.41 18.57 -8.46
N PHE A 166 8.91 19.81 -8.50
CA PHE A 166 9.20 20.59 -7.31
C PHE A 166 7.98 20.68 -6.38
N GLY A 167 8.23 20.90 -5.09
CA GLY A 167 7.25 20.92 -4.00
C GLY A 167 6.90 19.53 -3.44
N GLN A 168 7.24 18.45 -4.13
CA GLN A 168 6.94 17.09 -3.68
C GLN A 168 7.97 16.57 -2.66
N THR A 169 7.51 15.79 -1.68
CA THR A 169 8.38 15.06 -0.75
C THR A 169 8.54 13.62 -1.21
N VAL A 170 9.78 13.14 -1.29
CA VAL A 170 10.15 11.81 -1.77
C VAL A 170 10.99 11.09 -0.73
N ARG A 171 10.72 9.80 -0.53
CA ARG A 171 11.56 8.86 0.23
C ARG A 171 12.68 8.34 -0.66
N ILE A 172 13.92 8.47 -0.21
CA ILE A 172 15.10 7.95 -0.88
C ILE A 172 16.06 7.41 0.18
N GLY A 173 16.41 6.12 0.08
CA GLY A 173 17.08 5.41 1.16
C GLY A 173 16.43 5.66 2.53
N ASN A 174 17.23 6.21 3.45
CA ASN A 174 16.82 6.54 4.80
C ASN A 174 16.31 7.98 4.99
N PHE A 175 16.30 8.77 3.93
CA PHE A 175 15.91 10.17 3.94
C PHE A 175 14.52 10.40 3.35
N THR A 176 13.90 11.51 3.73
CA THR A 176 12.95 12.18 2.85
C THR A 176 13.55 13.47 2.35
N VAL A 177 13.43 13.73 1.06
CA VAL A 177 13.91 14.94 0.41
C VAL A 177 12.73 15.68 -0.18
N LYS A 178 12.69 17.00 0.04
CA LYS A 178 11.77 17.92 -0.61
C LYS A 178 12.58 19.08 -1.17
N VAL A 179 12.40 19.35 -2.45
CA VAL A 179 12.91 20.55 -3.11
C VAL A 179 11.69 21.40 -3.42
N SER A 180 11.63 22.61 -2.87
CA SER A 180 10.50 23.51 -3.04
C SER A 180 10.52 24.15 -4.45
N ASN A 181 9.41 24.78 -4.84
CA ASN A 181 9.40 25.56 -6.07
C ASN A 181 10.45 26.67 -6.03
N PRO A 182 11.03 27.06 -7.18
CA PRO A 182 11.92 28.22 -7.27
C PRO A 182 11.25 29.46 -6.67
N VAL A 183 12.02 30.21 -5.88
CA VAL A 183 11.63 31.53 -5.38
C VAL A 183 12.75 32.53 -5.63
N ASN A 184 12.39 33.80 -5.84
CA ASN A 184 13.37 34.88 -5.74
C ASN A 184 13.49 35.29 -4.26
N GLN A 185 14.51 34.77 -3.57
CA GLN A 185 14.69 35.02 -2.13
C GLN A 185 15.17 36.45 -1.82
N TYR A 186 15.75 37.15 -2.80
CA TYR A 186 16.37 38.46 -2.57
C TYR A 186 15.55 39.64 -3.10
N GLY A 187 14.35 39.38 -3.61
CA GLY A 187 13.49 40.40 -4.23
C GLY A 187 14.10 40.96 -5.53
N SER A 188 13.43 41.96 -6.11
CA SER A 188 13.92 42.67 -7.31
C SER A 188 15.14 43.57 -7.05
N SER A 189 15.62 43.68 -5.81
CA SER A 189 16.67 44.63 -5.40
C SER A 189 18.08 44.04 -5.30
N TYR A 190 18.25 42.74 -5.50
CA TYR A 190 19.57 42.06 -5.56
C TYR A 190 19.99 41.75 -7.00
N LEU A 191 19.51 42.56 -7.93
CA LEU A 191 19.98 42.58 -9.31
C LEU A 191 21.34 43.30 -9.34
N TYR A 192 22.40 42.60 -8.95
CA TYR A 192 23.69 42.89 -9.57
C TYR A 192 23.56 42.40 -11.01
N ASP A 193 23.43 43.34 -11.95
CA ASP A 193 23.50 43.18 -13.41
C ASP A 193 22.70 42.01 -14.00
N ASP A 194 21.49 42.26 -14.53
CA ASP A 194 20.81 41.43 -15.55
C ASP A 194 20.64 39.90 -15.27
N ALA A 195 21.00 39.45 -14.06
CA ALA A 195 21.17 38.06 -13.67
C ALA A 195 19.92 37.55 -12.94
N ASN A 196 19.24 36.58 -13.54
CA ASN A 196 18.03 35.98 -12.98
C ASN A 196 18.37 34.90 -11.96
N TYR A 197 18.50 35.28 -10.69
CA TYR A 197 18.73 34.34 -9.60
C TYR A 197 17.44 33.66 -9.13
N ILE A 198 17.51 32.35 -8.96
CA ILE A 198 16.50 31.55 -8.27
C ILE A 198 17.08 30.89 -7.04
N SER A 199 16.24 30.68 -6.04
CA SER A 199 16.58 29.91 -4.84
C SER A 199 15.60 28.76 -4.67
N LEU A 200 16.14 27.57 -4.39
CA LEU A 200 15.39 26.35 -4.14
C LEU A 200 15.53 26.00 -2.66
N TYR A 201 14.43 26.06 -1.91
CA TYR A 201 14.45 25.63 -0.51
C TYR A 201 14.37 24.10 -0.41
N VAL A 202 15.41 23.51 0.14
CA VAL A 202 15.57 22.06 0.28
C VAL A 202 15.41 21.65 1.73
N VAL A 203 14.73 20.53 1.95
CA VAL A 203 14.57 19.90 3.26
C VAL A 203 14.88 18.41 3.13
N ILE A 204 15.85 17.95 3.93
CA ILE A 204 16.28 16.55 4.03
C ILE A 204 16.06 16.11 5.47
N LYS A 205 15.24 15.08 5.68
CA LYS A 205 14.99 14.50 7.01
C LYS A 205 15.46 13.07 7.07
N ASN A 206 16.24 12.73 8.10
CA ASN A 206 16.72 11.37 8.31
C ASN A 206 15.74 10.55 9.17
N TYR A 207 15.44 9.32 8.74
CA TYR A 207 14.63 8.35 9.49
C TYR A 207 15.43 7.08 9.87
N GLY A 208 16.62 6.90 9.31
CA GLY A 208 17.56 5.82 9.61
C GLY A 208 18.46 6.15 10.80
N PRO A 209 19.53 5.36 11.04
CA PRO A 209 20.58 5.73 11.98
C PRO A 209 21.29 7.03 11.54
N THR A 210 22.20 7.56 12.36
CA THR A 210 23.05 8.69 11.98
C THR A 210 23.78 8.38 10.68
N GLN A 211 23.57 9.18 9.66
CA GLN A 211 24.07 8.95 8.30
C GLN A 211 24.49 10.27 7.67
N ILE A 212 25.39 10.19 6.69
CA ILE A 212 25.75 11.34 5.86
C ILE A 212 24.52 11.64 4.99
N PRO A 213 23.81 12.76 5.20
CA PRO A 213 22.85 13.19 4.19
C PRO A 213 23.68 13.40 2.93
N GLY A 214 23.29 12.79 1.80
CA GLY A 214 23.85 13.16 0.49
C GLY A 214 23.98 14.67 0.48
N SER A 215 25.23 15.13 0.44
CA SER A 215 25.57 16.51 0.78
C SER A 215 24.86 17.42 -0.24
N PHE A 216 24.65 18.70 0.07
CA PHE A 216 24.10 19.58 -0.97
C PHE A 216 24.90 19.61 -2.28
N PRO A 217 26.24 19.37 -2.32
CA PRO A 217 26.92 19.14 -3.61
C PRO A 217 26.49 17.86 -4.35
N ASP A 218 25.97 16.84 -3.67
CA ASP A 218 25.29 15.69 -4.30
C ASP A 218 23.88 16.05 -4.81
N LEU A 219 23.41 17.25 -4.51
CA LEU A 219 22.21 17.88 -5.06
C LEU A 219 22.60 18.89 -6.14
N TYR A 220 22.79 18.39 -7.36
CA TYR A 220 23.28 19.17 -8.49
C TYR A 220 22.21 19.33 -9.57
N ILE A 221 22.33 20.37 -10.38
CA ILE A 221 21.51 20.49 -11.58
C ILE A 221 22.05 19.50 -12.61
N ASN A 222 21.14 18.73 -13.20
CA ASN A 222 21.46 17.75 -14.22
C ASN A 222 22.32 18.39 -15.33
N ASP A 223 23.47 17.78 -15.64
CA ASP A 223 24.48 18.28 -16.59
C ASP A 223 23.90 18.65 -17.96
N LYS A 224 22.77 18.05 -18.36
CA LYS A 224 22.01 18.44 -19.56
C LYS A 224 21.57 19.92 -19.56
N PHE A 225 21.50 20.55 -18.39
CA PHE A 225 21.10 21.94 -18.20
C PHE A 225 22.25 22.79 -17.64
N SER A 226 23.49 22.31 -17.74
CA SER A 226 24.68 23.05 -17.33
C SER A 226 24.87 24.34 -18.13
N ASP A 227 24.38 24.38 -19.38
CA ASP A 227 24.32 25.55 -20.25
C ASP A 227 23.33 26.63 -19.77
N ALA A 228 22.46 26.30 -18.82
CA ALA A 228 21.53 27.23 -18.19
C ALA A 228 22.07 27.82 -16.87
N LEU A 229 23.33 27.54 -16.51
CA LEU A 229 23.93 27.94 -15.25
C LEU A 229 25.11 28.87 -15.45
N ASP A 230 24.97 30.08 -14.92
CA ASP A 230 26.07 31.04 -14.90
C ASP A 230 26.87 30.93 -13.57
N LEU A 231 26.18 30.73 -12.44
CA LEU A 231 26.77 30.66 -11.09
C LEU A 231 25.92 29.80 -10.11
N GLN A 232 26.59 29.14 -9.15
CA GLN A 232 25.96 28.38 -8.06
C GLN A 232 26.42 28.90 -6.68
N PHE A 233 25.46 29.29 -5.84
CA PHE A 233 25.69 29.70 -4.45
C PHE A 233 24.89 28.82 -3.50
N TYR A 234 25.43 28.62 -2.30
CA TYR A 234 24.84 27.72 -1.34
C TYR A 234 24.85 28.29 0.08
N SER A 235 23.68 28.24 0.71
CA SER A 235 23.48 28.69 2.09
C SER A 235 22.57 27.69 2.81
N ALA A 236 23.12 26.92 3.75
CA ALA A 236 22.32 26.04 4.60
C ALA A 236 22.51 26.32 6.07
N LYS A 237 21.46 25.99 6.82
CA LYS A 237 21.51 25.93 8.28
C LYS A 237 22.12 24.59 8.67
N TYR A 238 23.44 24.59 8.82
CA TYR A 238 24.24 23.44 9.23
C TYR A 238 24.17 23.10 10.72
N ASN A 239 23.43 23.88 11.50
CA ASN A 239 23.37 23.78 12.96
C ASN A 239 22.81 22.44 13.49
N GLU A 240 22.25 21.59 12.63
CA GLU A 240 21.79 20.24 12.98
C GLU A 240 22.75 19.10 12.58
N LEU A 241 23.89 19.44 11.98
CA LEU A 241 24.91 18.47 11.58
C LEU A 241 26.02 18.38 12.62
N ASP A 242 26.57 17.18 12.80
CA ASP A 242 27.81 17.02 13.57
C ASP A 242 29.03 17.55 12.79
N THR A 243 30.20 17.52 13.41
CA THR A 243 31.47 17.95 12.80
C THR A 243 31.86 17.16 11.54
N ILE A 244 31.17 16.07 11.22
CA ILE A 244 31.42 15.19 10.05
C ILE A 244 30.23 15.27 9.06
N VAL A 245 29.42 16.34 9.10
CA VAL A 245 28.26 16.55 8.20
C VAL A 245 27.22 15.44 8.34
N LYS A 246 27.17 14.69 9.44
CA LYS A 246 26.18 13.61 9.62
C LYS A 246 24.90 14.16 10.21
N LEU A 247 23.78 13.63 9.72
CA LEU A 247 22.44 13.97 10.20
C LEU A 247 21.93 12.86 11.10
N ALA A 248 21.71 13.17 12.38
CA ALA A 248 21.19 12.18 13.33
C ALA A 248 19.75 11.75 13.01
N LYS A 249 19.35 10.58 13.50
CA LYS A 249 17.98 10.06 13.33
C LYS A 249 16.93 11.08 13.78
N GLY A 250 15.96 11.35 12.92
CA GLY A 250 14.84 12.26 13.18
C GLY A 250 15.16 13.74 12.98
N LYS A 251 16.43 14.10 12.78
CA LYS A 251 16.88 15.48 12.51
C LYS A 251 16.68 15.88 11.06
N THR A 252 16.69 17.18 10.82
CA THR A 252 16.39 17.79 9.52
C THR A 252 17.50 18.73 9.11
N LEU A 253 18.07 18.51 7.93
CA LEU A 253 18.92 19.47 7.26
C LEU A 253 18.07 20.31 6.30
N SER A 254 18.18 21.62 6.34
CA SER A 254 17.50 22.49 5.38
C SER A 254 18.31 23.74 5.02
N GLY A 255 18.03 24.27 3.83
CA GLY A 255 18.80 25.37 3.27
C GLY A 255 18.31 25.77 1.89
N TYR A 256 18.93 26.81 1.34
CA TYR A 256 18.69 27.29 0.00
C TYR A 256 19.86 26.90 -0.90
N LEU A 257 19.51 26.40 -2.08
CA LEU A 257 20.41 26.33 -3.24
C LEU A 257 20.05 27.47 -4.18
N THR A 258 21.00 28.35 -4.45
CA THR A 258 20.77 29.52 -5.30
C THR A 258 21.55 29.36 -6.60
N TYR A 259 20.87 29.61 -7.71
CA TYR A 259 21.42 29.46 -9.05
C TYR A 259 21.09 30.71 -9.85
N GLN A 260 22.04 31.18 -10.67
CA GLN A 260 21.75 32.12 -11.74
C GLN A 260 21.29 31.34 -12.97
N VAL A 261 20.06 31.59 -13.42
CA VAL A 261 19.40 30.83 -14.50
C VAL A 261 18.61 31.75 -15.41
N SER A 262 18.75 31.63 -16.73
CA SER A 262 17.93 32.41 -17.66
C SER A 262 16.41 32.17 -17.45
N PRO A 263 15.54 33.18 -17.67
CA PRO A 263 14.09 33.03 -17.49
C PRO A 263 13.46 31.95 -18.37
N GLY A 264 12.42 31.28 -17.87
CA GLY A 264 11.63 30.31 -18.63
C GLY A 264 12.33 28.98 -18.92
N LYS A 265 13.54 28.77 -18.39
CA LYS A 265 14.29 27.51 -18.55
C LYS A 265 13.70 26.41 -17.68
N LYS A 266 13.73 25.19 -18.23
CA LYS A 266 13.41 23.97 -17.47
C LYS A 266 14.58 23.65 -16.55
N LEU A 267 14.24 23.18 -15.36
CA LEU A 267 15.21 22.82 -14.32
C LEU A 267 15.02 21.37 -13.92
N GLU A 268 16.14 20.68 -13.76
CA GLU A 268 16.20 19.34 -13.19
C GLU A 268 17.28 19.30 -12.12
N LEU A 269 16.87 19.16 -10.87
CA LEU A 269 17.76 19.00 -9.73
C LEU A 269 17.81 17.52 -9.36
N VAL A 270 19.01 16.94 -9.35
CA VAL A 270 19.23 15.52 -9.06
C VAL A 270 19.70 15.41 -7.63
N TYR A 271 18.93 14.72 -6.78
CA TYR A 271 19.42 14.29 -5.47
C TYR A 271 19.94 12.86 -5.57
N ARG A 272 21.15 12.62 -5.07
CA ARG A 272 21.72 11.28 -4.89
C ARG A 272 21.92 11.00 -3.40
N ASP A 273 21.43 9.87 -2.94
CA ASP A 273 21.75 9.36 -1.60
C ASP A 273 23.14 8.73 -1.62
N PHE A 274 24.04 9.20 -0.75
CA PHE A 274 25.44 8.77 -0.73
C PHE A 274 25.59 7.29 -0.35
N ASP A 275 24.79 6.81 0.60
CA ASP A 275 24.93 5.45 1.13
C ASP A 275 24.35 4.40 0.18
N SER A 276 23.23 4.71 -0.46
CA SER A 276 22.51 3.74 -1.32
C SER A 276 22.76 3.92 -2.81
N PHE A 277 23.35 5.06 -3.23
CA PHE A 277 23.44 5.52 -4.61
C PHE A 277 22.09 5.60 -5.33
N ASP A 278 20.95 5.48 -4.62
CA ASP A 278 19.65 5.80 -5.18
C ASP A 278 19.65 7.29 -5.58
N SER A 279 18.98 7.63 -6.68
CA SER A 279 18.77 9.02 -7.08
C SER A 279 17.30 9.35 -7.36
N ILE A 280 16.97 10.64 -7.30
CA ILE A 280 15.68 11.18 -7.70
C ILE A 280 15.88 12.53 -8.38
N ILE A 281 15.13 12.77 -9.45
CA ILE A 281 15.11 14.06 -10.16
C ILE A 281 13.90 14.88 -9.69
N PHE A 282 14.15 16.11 -9.25
CA PHE A 282 13.13 17.13 -9.03
C PHE A 282 13.10 18.07 -10.23
N PHE A 283 11.92 18.43 -10.74
CA PHE A 283 11.84 19.27 -11.94
C PHE A 283 10.77 20.35 -11.89
N GLY A 284 10.97 21.40 -12.70
CA GLY A 284 10.03 22.49 -12.89
C GLY A 284 10.59 23.52 -13.88
N THR A 285 10.04 24.72 -13.84
CA THR A 285 10.49 25.88 -14.62
C THR A 285 10.90 27.00 -13.67
N ASN A 286 11.91 27.79 -14.06
CA ASN A 286 12.13 29.13 -13.50
C ASN A 286 11.02 30.07 -14.02
#